data_AF-A0A2A2G238-F1
#
_entry.id   AF-A0A2A2G238-F1
#
_cell.length_a   1.000
_cell.length_b   1.000
_cell.length_c   1.000
_cell.angle_alpha   90.00
_cell.angle_beta   90.00
_cell.angle_gamma   90.00
#
_symmetry.space_group_name_H-M   'P 1'
#
loop_
_entity.id
_entity.type
_entity.pdbx_description
1 polymer ?
#
loop_
_entity_poly.entity_id
_entity_poly.type
_entity_poly.pdbx_seq_one_letter_code
_entity_poly.pdbx_strand_id
1 'polypeptide(L)'
;MTWVWVVGLVLAAFATRWGAEQLAAPLKAVRQRYGFTGAAGGPLVALGSASPDVGINVVSAATGAGSIGLGSMLGSTVVSIPITVAVGYAAFR
;
A
#
# COMPACT_ATOMS: atom_id res chain seq x y z
N MET A 1 22.70 6.62 -17.60
CA MET A 1 21.54 5.69 -17.54
C MET A 1 21.04 5.43 -16.12
N THR A 2 21.89 5.43 -15.08
CA THR A 2 21.45 5.31 -13.67
C THR A 2 20.68 6.53 -13.14
N TRP A 3 20.99 7.73 -13.61
CA TRP A 3 20.31 8.97 -13.20
C TRP A 3 18.79 8.99 -13.46
N VAL A 4 18.31 8.33 -14.53
CA VAL A 4 16.88 8.24 -14.85
C VAL A 4 16.13 7.46 -13.77
N TRP A 5 16.74 6.38 -13.26
CA TRP A 5 16.18 5.58 -12.18
C TRP A 5 16.15 6.34 -10.85
N VAL A 6 17.19 7.11 -10.56
CA VAL A 6 17.24 7.95 -9.35
C VAL A 6 16.14 9.01 -9.38
N VAL A 7 15.97 9.70 -10.51
CA VAL A 7 14.89 10.69 -10.69
C VAL A 7 13.52 10.01 -10.60
N GLY A 8 13.36 8.83 -11.20
CA GLY A 8 12.14 8.03 -11.10
C GLY A 8 11.79 7.65 -9.67
N LEU A 9 12.77 7.25 -8.85
CA LEU A 9 12.56 6.91 -7.43
C LEU A 9 12.17 8.13 -6.60
N VAL A 10 12.80 9.29 -6.83
CA VAL A 10 12.46 10.53 -6.13
C VAL A 10 11.05 10.98 -6.47
N LEU A 11 10.68 10.91 -7.76
CA LEU A 11 9.31 11.21 -8.21
C LEU A 11 8.30 10.23 -7.62
N ALA A 12 8.63 8.93 -7.56
CA ALA A 12 7.77 7.92 -6.95
C ALA A 12 7.56 8.19 -5.46
N ALA A 13 8.63 8.50 -4.72
CA ALA A 13 8.52 8.85 -3.30
C ALA A 13 7.65 10.10 -3.08
N PHE A 14 7.80 11.12 -3.92
CA PHE A 14 6.98 12.32 -3.87
C PHE A 14 5.51 12.02 -4.23
N ALA A 15 5.28 11.22 -5.26
CA ALA A 15 3.95 10.80 -5.70
C ALA A 15 3.25 9.96 -4.63
N THR A 16 3.96 9.09 -3.91
CA THR A 16 3.39 8.32 -2.79
C THR A 16 2.95 9.24 -1.65
N ARG A 17 3.78 10.23 -1.29
CA ARG A 17 3.42 11.21 -0.26
C ARG A 17 2.20 12.04 -0.68
N TRP A 18 2.21 12.56 -1.91
CA TRP A 18 1.09 13.31 -2.46
C TRP A 18 -0.19 12.46 -2.51
N GLY A 19 -0.09 11.22 -3.01
CA GLY A 19 -1.19 10.28 -3.12
C GLY A 19 -1.79 9.96 -1.75
N ALA A 20 -0.94 9.71 -0.74
CA ALA A 20 -1.39 9.48 0.62
C ALA A 20 -2.17 10.68 1.20
N GLU A 21 -1.70 11.91 0.97
CA GLU A 21 -2.41 13.13 1.38
C GLU A 21 -3.76 13.28 0.65
N GLN A 22 -3.80 12.98 -0.65
CA GLN A 22 -5.02 13.03 -1.47
C GLN A 22 -6.04 11.95 -1.12
N LEU A 23 -5.60 10.76 -0.68
CA LEU A 23 -6.47 9.69 -0.19
C LEU A 23 -6.94 9.96 1.26
N ALA A 24 -6.12 10.63 2.07
CA ALA A 24 -6.47 10.94 3.45
C ALA A 24 -7.66 11.92 3.55
N ALA A 25 -7.74 12.92 2.66
CA ALA A 25 -8.84 13.90 2.65
C ALA A 25 -10.26 13.28 2.47
N PRO A 26 -10.53 12.47 1.44
CA PRO A 26 -11.81 11.79 1.26
C PRO A 26 -12.06 10.75 2.36
N LEU A 27 -11.03 10.03 2.82
CA LEU A 27 -11.20 9.12 3.97
C LEU A 27 -11.64 9.87 5.24
N LYS A 28 -11.12 11.06 5.49
CA LYS A 28 -11.50 11.89 6.64
C LYS A 28 -12.95 12.39 6.50
N ALA A 29 -13.36 12.77 5.28
CA ALA A 29 -14.74 13.16 4.97
C ALA A 29 -15.73 12.00 5.10
N VAL A 30 -15.37 10.81 4.60
CA VAL A 30 -16.18 9.58 4.75
C VAL A 30 -16.27 9.18 6.22
N ARG A 31 -15.18 9.26 6.98
CA ARG A 31 -15.17 8.99 8.43
C ARG A 31 -16.10 9.92 9.20
N GLN A 32 -16.10 11.22 8.86
CA GLN A 32 -17.00 12.20 9.49
C GLN A 32 -18.46 11.97 9.13
N ARG A 33 -18.76 11.54 7.90
CA ARG A 33 -20.13 11.39 7.40
C ARG A 33 -20.80 10.08 7.81
N TYR A 34 -20.02 9.01 8.00
CA TYR A 34 -20.53 7.69 8.41
C TYR A 34 -20.32 7.36 9.89
N GLY A 35 -19.74 8.27 10.69
CA GLY A 35 -19.55 8.04 12.13
C GLY A 35 -18.66 6.84 12.47
N PHE A 36 -17.85 6.37 11.52
CA PHE A 36 -17.01 5.20 11.70
C PHE A 36 -15.91 5.49 12.72
N THR A 37 -15.92 4.73 13.83
CA THR A 37 -14.79 4.63 14.74
C THR A 37 -13.55 4.19 13.96
N GLY A 38 -12.35 4.61 14.37
CA GLY A 38 -11.10 4.42 13.61
C GLY A 38 -10.83 2.98 13.13
N ALA A 39 -11.48 1.98 13.73
CA ALA A 39 -11.42 0.57 13.36
C ALA A 39 -11.89 0.25 11.92
N ALA A 40 -12.86 0.98 11.37
CA ALA A 40 -13.38 0.70 10.03
C ALA A 40 -12.67 1.43 8.89
N GLY A 41 -11.83 2.43 9.22
CA GLY A 41 -10.95 3.06 8.24
C GLY A 41 -9.81 2.13 7.80
N GLY A 42 -9.35 1.26 8.71
CA GLY A 42 -8.27 0.31 8.45
C GLY A 42 -8.54 -0.61 7.24
N PRO A 43 -9.69 -1.32 7.18
CA PRO A 43 -10.03 -2.16 6.04
C PRO A 43 -10.10 -1.40 4.70
N LEU A 44 -10.63 -0.18 4.68
CA LEU A 44 -10.70 0.65 3.47
C LEU A 44 -9.31 1.06 2.97
N VAL A 45 -8.42 1.45 3.88
CA VAL A 45 -7.02 1.75 3.54
C VAL A 45 -6.30 0.49 3.06
N ALA A 46 -6.51 -0.64 3.76
CA ALA A 46 -5.89 -1.92 3.42
C ALA A 46 -6.28 -2.40 2.02
N LEU A 47 -7.55 -2.23 1.62
CA LEU A 47 -8.03 -2.53 0.27
C LEU A 47 -7.36 -1.63 -0.79
N GLY A 48 -7.23 -0.34 -0.50
CA GLY A 48 -6.53 0.60 -1.39
C GLY A 48 -5.06 0.23 -1.57
N SER A 49 -4.35 -0.08 -0.48
CA SER A 49 -2.94 -0.46 -0.52
C SER A 49 -2.68 -1.82 -1.18
N ALA A 50 -3.62 -2.76 -1.09
CA ALA A 50 -3.50 -4.09 -1.69
C ALA A 50 -3.89 -4.13 -3.19
N SER A 51 -4.46 -3.04 -3.72
CA SER A 51 -4.90 -2.96 -5.13
C SER A 51 -3.78 -3.24 -6.15
N PRO A 52 -2.54 -2.75 -5.97
CA PRO A 52 -1.42 -3.10 -6.85
C PRO A 52 -1.06 -4.59 -6.79
N ASP A 53 -1.05 -5.19 -5.59
CA ASP A 53 -0.80 -6.61 -5.41
C ASP A 53 -1.87 -7.45 -6.12
N VAL A 54 -3.14 -7.08 -6.01
CA VAL A 54 -4.22 -7.74 -6.77
C VAL A 54 -3.95 -7.66 -8.27
N GLY A 55 -3.53 -6.51 -8.78
CA GLY A 55 -3.15 -6.34 -10.19
C GLY A 55 -2.00 -7.25 -10.62
N ILE A 56 -0.94 -7.32 -9.83
CA ILE A 56 0.23 -8.19 -10.08
C ILE A 56 -0.21 -9.66 -10.14
N ASN A 57 -1.05 -10.11 -9.21
CA ASN A 57 -1.53 -11.50 -9.18
C ASN A 57 -2.43 -11.84 -10.36
N VAL A 58 -3.33 -10.93 -10.74
CA VAL A 58 -4.21 -11.11 -11.89
C VAL A 58 -3.40 -11.20 -13.18
N VAL A 59 -2.44 -10.30 -13.38
CA VAL A 59 -1.57 -10.31 -14.57
C VAL A 59 -0.69 -11.55 -14.57
N SER A 60 -0.10 -11.91 -13.43
CA SER A 60 0.75 -13.09 -13.27
C SER A 60 0.00 -14.40 -13.55
N ALA A 61 -1.27 -14.50 -13.12
CA ALA A 61 -2.14 -15.61 -13.46
C ALA A 61 -2.45 -15.64 -14.96
N ALA A 62 -2.70 -14.48 -15.58
CA ALA A 62 -3.00 -14.38 -17.01
C ALA A 62 -1.79 -14.70 -17.91
N THR A 63 -0.56 -14.38 -17.48
CA THR A 63 0.66 -14.70 -18.23
C THR A 63 1.21 -16.10 -17.95
N GLY A 64 0.50 -16.93 -17.19
CA GLY A 64 0.95 -18.27 -16.80
C GLY A 64 2.14 -18.28 -15.81
N ALA A 65 2.48 -17.13 -15.24
CA ALA A 65 3.60 -16.93 -14.32
C ALA A 65 3.13 -16.90 -12.86
N GLY A 66 2.07 -17.64 -12.51
CA GLY A 66 1.38 -17.55 -11.21
C GLY A 66 2.25 -17.79 -9.97
N SER A 67 3.39 -18.47 -10.12
CA SER A 67 4.40 -18.61 -9.06
C SER A 67 5.02 -17.27 -8.65
N ILE A 68 5.13 -16.31 -9.58
CA ILE A 68 5.62 -14.95 -9.31
C ILE A 68 4.57 -14.17 -8.52
N GLY A 69 3.29 -14.28 -8.88
CA GLY A 69 2.19 -13.66 -8.14
C GLY A 69 2.11 -14.17 -6.71
N LEU A 70 2.10 -15.50 -6.53
CA LEU A 70 2.11 -16.13 -5.22
C LEU A 70 3.36 -15.73 -4.40
N GLY A 71 4.54 -15.74 -5.02
CA GLY A 71 5.77 -15.29 -4.39
C GLY A 71 5.70 -13.83 -3.93
N SER A 72 5.10 -12.94 -4.74
CA SER A 72 4.90 -11.53 -4.42
C SER A 72 3.93 -11.33 -3.25
N MET A 73 2.77 -12.01 -3.26
CA MET A 73 1.81 -11.93 -2.16
C MET A 73 2.40 -12.40 -0.84
N LEU A 74 3.06 -13.55 -0.85
CA LEU A 74 3.65 -14.13 0.35
C LEU A 74 4.83 -13.27 0.85
N GLY A 75 5.72 -12.84 -0.05
CA GLY A 75 6.83 -11.97 0.30
C GLY A 75 6.37 -10.64 0.89
N SER A 76 5.39 -9.98 0.26
CA SER A 76 4.82 -8.72 0.74
C SER A 76 4.20 -8.88 2.13
N THR A 77 3.41 -9.94 2.37
CA THR A 77 2.72 -10.15 3.65
C THR A 77 3.68 -10.50 4.78
N VAL A 78 4.65 -11.40 4.51
CA VAL A 78 5.65 -11.84 5.50
C VAL A 78 6.54 -10.68 5.95
N VAL A 79 6.86 -9.75 5.05
CA VAL A 79 7.71 -8.59 5.36
C VAL A 79 6.89 -7.44 5.96
N SER A 80 5.69 -7.16 5.43
CA SER A 80 4.91 -5.97 5.80
C SER A 80 4.35 -6.04 7.21
N ILE A 81 3.90 -7.21 7.69
CA ILE A 81 3.35 -7.36 9.06
C ILE A 81 4.37 -6.97 10.13
N PRO A 82 5.57 -7.60 10.22
CA PRO A 82 6.53 -7.27 11.26
C PRO A 82 7.06 -5.83 11.12
N ILE A 83 7.28 -5.31 9.91
CA ILE A 83 7.74 -3.94 9.71
C ILE A 83 6.68 -2.94 10.18
N THR A 84 5.41 -3.13 9.81
CA THR A 84 4.33 -2.22 10.20
C THR A 84 4.17 -2.19 11.72
N VAL A 85 4.22 -3.37 12.37
CA VAL A 85 4.17 -3.46 13.84
C VAL A 85 5.39 -2.80 14.48
N ALA A 86 6.59 -3.03 13.95
CA ALA A 86 7.82 -2.44 14.49
C ALA A 86 7.85 -0.92 14.36
N VAL A 87 7.48 -0.37 13.19
CA VAL A 87 7.40 1.08 12.96
C VAL A 87 6.30 1.70 13.81
N GLY A 88 5.13 1.06 13.89
CA GLY A 88 4.05 1.49 14.76
C GLY A 88 4.50 1.54 16.23
N TYR A 89 5.11 0.46 16.73
CA TYR A 89 5.64 0.40 18.09
C TYR A 89 6.70 1.47 18.34
N ALA A 90 7.61 1.71 17.40
CA ALA A 90 8.64 2.75 17.51
C ALA A 90 8.08 4.17 17.48
N ALA A 91 6.91 4.39 16.86
CA ALA A 91 6.24 5.69 16.80
C ALA A 91 5.37 5.99 18.04
N PHE A 92 4.96 4.96 18.78
CA PHE A 92 4.17 5.08 20.02
C PHE A 92 5.01 5.09 21.31
N ARG A 93 6.35 4.93 21.21
CA ARG A 93 7.28 5.15 22.32
C ARG A 93 7.78 6.60 22.33
#